data_AF-D6Y8W0-F1
#
_entry.id   AF-D6Y8W0-F1
#
_cell.length_a   1.000
_cell.length_b   1.000
_cell.length_c   1.000
_cell.angle_alpha   90.00
_cell.angle_beta   90.00
_cell.angle_gamma   90.00
#
_symmetry.space_group_name_H-M   'P 1'
#
loop_
_entity.id
_entity.type
_entity.pdbx_description
1 polymer ?
#
loop_
_entity_poly.entity_id
_entity_poly.type
_entity_poly.pdbx_seq_one_letter_code
_entity_poly.pdbx_strand_id
1 'polypeptide(L)'
;MTAPVMPEQPLDEALAADLAATSLSLARRFAAGATLWSLSPAWEPHANHIAVEFVHPVIVGKRALPAVALTGPDPVGLARASVRPGDVILAVATAGDPVVRSVMRRAPAWGTTTIWIGHGPRPPAGAADHVLWLDDPDPRTPVTGRFVLLYHLLWELTHVCLEHPGLLTEPEAGCDGEVCVTCSDEGRLGEVISEAPDGRTLVRTAAGQELVDTMLVAPVAPGDLVLVHAGTAISRIDEEGEAR
;
A
#
# COMPACT_ATOMS: atom_id res chain seq x y z
N MET A 1 43.20 -5.33 -24.25
CA MET A 1 41.86 -4.84 -24.60
C MET A 1 40.91 -5.36 -23.54
N THR A 2 40.59 -4.54 -22.56
CA THR A 2 39.53 -4.84 -21.58
C THR A 2 38.21 -4.87 -22.32
N ALA A 3 37.43 -5.95 -22.15
CA ALA A 3 36.09 -6.03 -22.69
C ALA A 3 35.28 -4.80 -22.20
N PRO A 4 34.42 -4.21 -23.05
CA PRO A 4 33.50 -3.18 -22.58
C PRO A 4 32.69 -3.78 -21.42
N VAL A 5 32.76 -3.14 -20.26
CA VAL A 5 31.85 -3.43 -19.14
C VAL A 5 30.45 -3.18 -19.70
N MET A 6 29.65 -4.24 -19.84
CA MET A 6 28.23 -4.08 -20.17
C MET A 6 27.64 -3.16 -19.10
N PRO A 7 26.86 -2.13 -19.47
CA PRO A 7 26.22 -1.30 -18.47
C PRO A 7 25.43 -2.23 -17.55
N GLU A 8 25.60 -2.07 -16.24
CA GLU A 8 24.79 -2.77 -15.24
C GLU A 8 23.33 -2.70 -15.67
N GLN A 9 22.67 -3.85 -15.83
CA GLN A 9 21.25 -3.84 -16.13
C GLN A 9 20.54 -3.13 -14.98
N PRO A 10 19.77 -2.05 -15.26
CA PRO A 10 19.18 -1.24 -14.20
C PRO A 10 18.09 -1.98 -13.41
N LEU A 11 17.55 -3.08 -13.97
CA LEU A 11 16.53 -3.95 -13.37
C LEU A 11 16.94 -5.40 -13.61
N ASP A 12 16.91 -6.21 -12.56
CA ASP A 12 16.97 -7.67 -12.69
C ASP A 12 15.60 -8.26 -13.08
N GLU A 13 15.57 -9.56 -13.41
CA GLU A 13 14.37 -10.25 -13.85
C GLU A 13 13.26 -10.29 -12.78
N ALA A 14 13.64 -10.43 -11.50
CA ALA A 14 12.69 -10.50 -10.40
C ALA A 14 11.99 -9.15 -10.18
N LEU A 15 12.76 -8.07 -10.13
CA LEU A 15 12.24 -6.72 -10.02
C LEU A 15 11.41 -6.32 -11.23
N ALA A 16 11.77 -6.77 -12.44
CA ALA A 16 10.95 -6.56 -13.63
C ALA A 16 9.60 -7.28 -13.54
N ALA A 17 9.56 -8.51 -13.00
CA ALA A 17 8.31 -9.25 -12.76
C ALA A 17 7.44 -8.58 -11.68
N ASP A 18 8.05 -8.17 -10.56
CA ASP A 18 7.37 -7.43 -9.50
C ASP A 18 6.77 -6.12 -10.05
N LEU A 19 7.54 -5.40 -10.86
CA LEU A 19 7.10 -4.16 -11.49
C LEU A 19 5.90 -4.38 -12.42
N ALA A 20 5.94 -5.41 -13.27
CA ALA A 20 4.83 -5.75 -14.16
C ALA A 20 3.54 -6.11 -13.39
N ALA A 21 3.65 -6.92 -12.33
CA ALA A 21 2.52 -7.27 -11.48
C ALA A 21 1.95 -6.05 -10.75
N THR A 22 2.83 -5.19 -10.23
CA THR A 22 2.46 -3.94 -9.54
C THR A 22 1.73 -2.99 -10.48
N SER A 23 2.23 -2.80 -11.71
CA SER A 23 1.61 -1.94 -12.73
C SER A 23 0.21 -2.42 -13.12
N LEU A 24 0.02 -3.73 -13.28
CA LEU A 24 -1.31 -4.29 -13.58
C LEU A 24 -2.29 -4.07 -12.41
N SER A 25 -1.85 -4.33 -11.18
CA SER A 25 -2.64 -4.08 -9.97
C SER A 25 -3.04 -2.60 -9.86
N LEU A 26 -2.08 -1.69 -10.02
CA LEU A 26 -2.32 -0.25 -9.97
C LEU A 26 -3.28 0.22 -11.07
N ALA A 27 -3.13 -0.30 -12.29
CA ALA A 27 -4.04 0.00 -13.39
C ALA A 27 -5.48 -0.44 -13.10
N ARG A 28 -5.68 -1.62 -12.51
CA ARG A 28 -7.00 -2.12 -12.08
C ARG A 28 -7.60 -1.23 -10.99
N ARG A 29 -6.82 -0.81 -10.00
CA ARG A 29 -7.27 0.13 -8.96
C ARG A 29 -7.71 1.46 -9.56
N PHE A 30 -6.93 2.05 -10.47
CA PHE A 30 -7.34 3.26 -11.17
C PHE A 30 -8.58 3.07 -12.06
N ALA A 31 -8.71 1.93 -12.74
CA ALA A 31 -9.90 1.59 -13.52
C ALA A 31 -11.16 1.51 -12.63
N ALA A 32 -11.00 1.05 -11.38
CA ALA A 32 -12.04 1.03 -10.35
C ALA A 32 -12.26 2.39 -9.64
N GLY A 33 -11.52 3.45 -10.02
CA GLY A 33 -11.71 4.81 -9.50
C GLY A 33 -10.85 5.18 -8.29
N ALA A 34 -9.78 4.43 -8.01
CA ALA A 34 -8.86 4.71 -6.89
C ALA A 34 -8.15 6.07 -7.00
N THR A 35 -7.81 6.63 -5.85
CA THR A 35 -6.80 7.70 -5.70
C THR A 35 -5.49 7.10 -5.22
N LEU A 36 -4.36 7.58 -5.77
CA LEU A 36 -3.02 7.23 -5.33
C LEU A 36 -2.50 8.24 -4.29
N TRP A 37 -2.13 7.75 -3.12
CA TRP A 37 -1.56 8.54 -2.03
C TRP A 37 -0.08 8.22 -1.88
N SER A 38 0.80 9.16 -2.27
CA SER A 38 2.24 8.96 -2.21
C SER A 38 2.83 9.50 -0.90
N LEU A 39 3.78 8.79 -0.30
CA LEU A 39 4.54 9.28 0.86
C LEU A 39 6.02 8.90 0.79
N SER A 40 6.87 9.77 1.31
CA SER A 40 8.32 9.55 1.34
C SER A 40 8.91 10.38 2.49
N PRO A 41 8.77 9.94 3.75
CA PRO A 41 9.07 10.78 4.92
C PRO A 41 10.50 11.31 4.96
N ALA A 42 11.48 10.47 4.63
CA ALA A 42 12.89 10.86 4.59
C ALA A 42 13.28 11.64 3.32
N TRP A 43 12.49 11.53 2.24
CA TRP A 43 12.79 12.09 0.93
C TRP A 43 11.54 12.66 0.27
N GLU A 44 10.96 13.68 0.91
CA GLU A 44 9.68 14.29 0.51
C GLU A 44 9.56 14.64 -0.99
N PRO A 45 10.64 15.10 -1.69
CA PRO A 45 10.56 15.35 -3.13
C PRO A 45 10.07 14.16 -3.96
N HIS A 46 10.36 12.91 -3.56
CA HIS A 46 9.86 11.73 -4.28
C HIS A 46 8.33 11.61 -4.21
N ALA A 47 7.73 11.88 -3.03
CA ALA A 47 6.27 11.83 -2.88
C ALA A 47 5.59 12.87 -3.79
N ASN A 48 6.10 14.10 -3.79
CA ASN A 48 5.62 15.19 -4.63
C ASN A 48 5.79 14.87 -6.13
N HIS A 49 6.96 14.34 -6.51
CA HIS A 49 7.25 13.94 -7.90
C HIS A 49 6.23 12.91 -8.39
N ILE A 50 6.02 11.84 -7.62
CA ILE A 50 5.03 10.81 -7.95
C ILE A 50 3.64 11.43 -8.13
N ALA A 51 3.17 12.26 -7.20
CA ALA A 51 1.84 12.87 -7.31
C ALA A 51 1.71 13.72 -8.59
N VAL A 52 2.71 14.52 -8.92
CA VAL A 52 2.71 15.37 -10.12
C VAL A 52 2.69 14.54 -11.40
N GLU A 53 3.50 13.49 -11.51
CA GLU A 53 3.56 12.66 -12.72
C GLU A 53 2.23 11.97 -13.05
N PHE A 54 1.49 11.52 -12.03
CA PHE A 54 0.17 10.90 -12.23
C PHE A 54 -0.90 11.93 -12.60
N VAL A 55 -0.88 13.13 -11.99
CA VAL A 55 -1.88 14.18 -12.27
C VAL A 55 -1.61 14.95 -13.57
N HIS A 56 -0.34 15.14 -13.94
CA HIS A 56 0.09 15.90 -15.11
C HIS A 56 0.97 15.04 -16.03
N PRO A 57 0.38 14.08 -16.74
CA PRO A 57 1.14 13.12 -17.53
C PRO A 57 1.95 13.83 -18.63
N VAL A 58 3.25 13.58 -18.67
CA VAL A 58 4.18 14.23 -19.63
C VAL A 58 3.97 13.77 -21.07
N ILE A 59 3.37 12.58 -21.27
CA ILE A 59 3.09 12.03 -22.60
C ILE A 59 1.74 12.55 -23.12
N VAL A 60 1.78 13.20 -24.28
CA VAL A 60 0.61 13.73 -24.98
C VAL A 60 -0.46 12.64 -25.15
N GLY A 61 -1.68 12.94 -24.70
CA GLY A 61 -2.84 12.07 -24.86
C GLY A 61 -3.06 11.05 -23.74
N LYS A 62 -2.14 10.91 -22.77
CA LYS A 62 -2.37 10.06 -21.60
C LYS A 62 -3.35 10.71 -20.62
N ARG A 63 -4.22 9.89 -20.03
CA ARG A 63 -5.22 10.30 -19.04
C ARG A 63 -4.54 10.75 -17.74
N ALA A 64 -4.94 11.88 -17.18
CA ALA A 64 -4.57 12.25 -15.81
C ALA A 64 -5.22 11.29 -14.80
N LEU A 65 -4.43 10.81 -13.84
CA LEU A 65 -4.83 9.88 -12.79
C LEU A 65 -4.82 10.58 -11.42
N PRO A 66 -5.82 10.37 -10.54
CA PRO A 66 -5.88 11.05 -9.25
C PRO A 66 -4.72 10.63 -8.35
N ALA A 67 -3.86 11.58 -7.97
CA ALA A 67 -2.78 11.33 -7.03
C ALA A 67 -2.51 12.53 -6.11
N VAL A 68 -2.11 12.26 -4.87
CA VAL A 68 -1.84 13.26 -3.83
C VAL A 68 -0.62 12.85 -3.01
N ALA A 69 0.29 13.79 -2.76
CA ALA A 69 1.41 13.59 -1.86
C ALA A 69 1.01 13.85 -0.40
N LEU A 70 1.27 12.89 0.47
CA LEU A 70 1.13 13.00 1.92
C LEU A 70 2.44 13.57 2.49
N THR A 71 2.44 14.87 2.78
CA THR A 71 3.59 15.60 3.32
C THR A 71 3.27 16.22 4.68
N GLY A 72 4.29 16.70 5.38
CA GLY A 72 4.15 17.33 6.70
C GLY A 72 4.39 16.38 7.88
N PRO A 73 4.07 16.85 9.11
CA PRO A 73 4.56 16.23 10.35
C PRO A 73 3.85 14.94 10.78
N ASP A 74 2.63 14.68 10.27
CA ASP A 74 1.86 13.47 10.59
C ASP A 74 1.24 12.82 9.34
N PRO A 75 2.05 12.13 8.50
CA PRO A 75 1.54 11.43 7.33
C PRO A 75 0.59 10.29 7.68
N VAL A 76 0.74 9.67 8.87
CA VAL A 76 -0.14 8.56 9.31
C VAL A 76 -1.54 9.08 9.57
N GLY A 77 -1.68 10.18 10.34
CA GLY A 77 -2.96 10.82 10.60
C GLY A 77 -3.60 11.36 9.33
N LEU A 78 -2.81 11.95 8.42
CA LEU A 78 -3.31 12.45 7.15
C LEU A 78 -3.83 11.30 6.26
N ALA A 79 -3.10 10.19 6.16
CA ALA A 79 -3.54 9.00 5.46
C ALA A 79 -4.85 8.47 6.08
N ARG A 80 -4.88 8.28 7.41
CA ARG A 80 -6.06 7.80 8.14
C ARG A 80 -7.31 8.62 7.83
N ALA A 81 -7.19 9.95 7.78
CA ALA A 81 -8.31 10.84 7.53
C ALA A 81 -8.74 10.88 6.04
N SER A 82 -7.83 10.62 5.11
CA SER A 82 -8.04 10.94 3.69
C SER A 82 -8.33 9.73 2.81
N VAL A 83 -7.65 8.60 3.05
CA VAL A 83 -7.76 7.43 2.16
C VAL A 83 -9.11 6.76 2.29
N ARG A 84 -9.61 6.23 1.18
CA ARG A 84 -10.87 5.47 1.10
C ARG A 84 -10.59 4.01 0.75
N PRO A 85 -11.49 3.08 1.13
CA PRO A 85 -11.41 1.71 0.63
C PRO A 85 -11.33 1.68 -0.89
N GLY A 86 -10.39 0.91 -1.43
CA GLY A 86 -10.08 0.83 -2.86
C GLY A 86 -8.96 1.77 -3.34
N ASP A 87 -8.55 2.76 -2.53
CA ASP A 87 -7.39 3.61 -2.85
C ASP A 87 -6.07 2.84 -2.80
N VAL A 88 -5.01 3.48 -3.31
CA VAL A 88 -3.64 2.97 -3.28
C VAL A 88 -2.76 3.89 -2.44
N ILE A 89 -1.91 3.32 -1.60
CA ILE A 89 -0.83 4.02 -0.92
C ILE A 89 0.50 3.56 -1.51
N LEU A 90 1.32 4.50 -1.98
CA LEU A 90 2.65 4.22 -2.51
C LEU A 90 3.72 4.93 -1.68
N ALA A 91 4.58 4.17 -1.02
CA ALA A 91 5.66 4.70 -0.19
C ALA A 91 7.02 4.55 -0.87
N VAL A 92 7.88 5.57 -0.71
CA VAL A 92 9.31 5.49 -1.01
C VAL A 92 10.08 5.65 0.31
N ALA A 93 10.69 4.57 0.82
CA ALA A 93 11.43 4.60 2.08
C ALA A 93 12.31 3.35 2.26
N THR A 94 13.26 3.39 3.19
CA THR A 94 13.93 2.16 3.68
C THR A 94 12.96 1.29 4.46
N ALA A 95 13.22 -0.02 4.54
CA ALA A 95 12.33 -0.97 5.23
C ALA A 95 12.15 -0.68 6.73
N GLY A 96 13.10 0.04 7.33
CA GLY A 96 13.09 0.43 8.74
C GLY A 96 12.35 1.74 9.04
N ASP A 97 11.82 2.45 8.03
CA ASP A 97 11.15 3.73 8.26
C ASP A 97 9.88 3.55 9.12
N PRO A 98 9.82 4.15 10.32
CA PRO A 98 8.74 3.89 11.27
C PRO A 98 7.39 4.44 10.80
N VAL A 99 7.39 5.53 10.02
CA VAL A 99 6.17 6.14 9.50
C VAL A 99 5.58 5.24 8.41
N VAL A 100 6.41 4.79 7.47
CA VAL A 100 5.96 3.88 6.41
C VAL A 100 5.50 2.55 6.99
N ARG A 101 6.24 1.94 7.92
CA ARG A 101 5.77 0.71 8.60
C ARG A 101 4.42 0.90 9.31
N SER A 102 4.22 2.04 9.95
CA SER A 102 2.96 2.38 10.62
C SER A 102 1.79 2.49 9.65
N VAL A 103 2.00 3.08 8.48
CA VAL A 103 1.01 3.18 7.39
C VAL A 103 0.71 1.80 6.81
N MET A 104 1.73 1.02 6.45
CA MET A 104 1.54 -0.29 5.83
C MET A 104 0.79 -1.27 6.73
N ARG A 105 1.06 -1.26 8.05
CA ARG A 105 0.30 -2.06 9.02
C ARG A 105 -1.19 -1.71 9.10
N ARG A 106 -1.55 -0.46 8.81
CA ARG A 106 -2.94 0.05 8.93
C ARG A 106 -3.71 -0.01 7.62
N ALA A 107 -3.01 0.01 6.49
CA ALA A 107 -3.58 -0.02 5.16
C ALA A 107 -4.64 -1.13 4.95
N PRO A 108 -4.48 -2.37 5.46
CA PRO A 108 -5.53 -3.38 5.34
C PRO A 108 -6.82 -2.98 6.07
N ALA A 109 -6.74 -2.39 7.27
CA ALA A 109 -7.91 -1.86 7.99
C ALA A 109 -8.53 -0.65 7.28
N TRP A 110 -7.77 0.06 6.44
CA TRP A 110 -8.28 1.15 5.62
C TRP A 110 -8.86 0.70 4.28
N GLY A 111 -8.63 -0.56 3.90
CA GLY A 111 -9.04 -1.14 2.62
C GLY A 111 -8.21 -0.65 1.44
N THR A 112 -6.96 -0.22 1.64
CA THR A 112 -6.09 0.31 0.58
C THR A 112 -5.07 -0.71 0.12
N THR A 113 -4.78 -0.74 -1.18
CA THR A 113 -3.62 -1.48 -1.71
C THR A 113 -2.34 -0.71 -1.46
N THR A 114 -1.26 -1.42 -1.17
CA THR A 114 0.02 -0.85 -0.75
C THR A 114 1.13 -1.21 -1.72
N ILE A 115 1.93 -0.19 -2.08
CA ILE A 115 3.13 -0.33 -2.88
C ILE A 115 4.29 0.27 -2.09
N TRP A 116 5.39 -0.46 -1.94
CA TRP A 116 6.57 0.03 -1.23
C TRP A 116 7.80 -0.06 -2.13
N ILE A 117 8.34 1.11 -2.48
CA ILE A 117 9.60 1.28 -3.20
C ILE A 117 10.73 1.56 -2.20
N GLY A 118 11.86 0.87 -2.32
CA GLY A 118 13.00 1.13 -1.45
C GLY A 118 14.28 0.39 -1.87
N HIS A 119 15.26 0.39 -0.98
CA HIS A 119 16.57 -0.23 -1.21
C HIS A 119 17.18 -0.78 0.09
N GLY A 120 18.22 -1.62 -0.04
CA GLY A 120 18.92 -2.23 1.09
C GLY A 120 18.18 -3.46 1.64
N PRO A 121 18.15 -3.70 2.97
CA PRO A 121 17.38 -4.81 3.53
C PRO A 121 15.90 -4.72 3.16
N ARG A 122 15.35 -5.78 2.54
CA ARG A 122 13.93 -5.84 2.17
C ARG A 122 13.02 -5.86 3.42
N PRO A 123 11.81 -5.29 3.35
CA PRO A 123 10.80 -5.49 4.39
C PRO A 123 10.37 -6.97 4.44
N PRO A 124 9.80 -7.44 5.57
CA PRO A 124 9.34 -8.82 5.68
C PRO A 124 8.24 -9.11 4.66
N ALA A 125 8.10 -10.39 4.27
CA ALA A 125 7.04 -10.82 3.39
C ALA A 125 5.67 -10.45 3.96
N GLY A 126 4.77 -9.91 3.12
CA GLY A 126 3.45 -9.43 3.54
C GLY A 126 3.44 -8.04 4.19
N ALA A 127 4.58 -7.35 4.29
CA ALA A 127 4.62 -5.98 4.79
C ALA A 127 3.93 -4.95 3.87
N ALA A 128 3.74 -5.27 2.58
CA ALA A 128 2.94 -4.53 1.62
C ALA A 128 2.45 -5.50 0.54
N ASP A 129 1.40 -5.14 -0.20
CA ASP A 129 0.87 -5.95 -1.30
C ASP A 129 1.88 -6.07 -2.45
N HIS A 130 2.64 -4.98 -2.70
CA HIS A 130 3.67 -4.91 -3.73
C HIS A 130 4.95 -4.29 -3.17
N VAL A 131 6.10 -4.95 -3.36
CA VAL A 131 7.41 -4.48 -2.89
C VAL A 131 8.38 -4.39 -4.07
N LEU A 132 8.70 -3.18 -4.50
CA LEU A 132 9.63 -2.88 -5.58
C LEU A 132 10.98 -2.46 -4.98
N TRP A 133 11.93 -3.38 -4.91
CA TRP A 133 13.15 -3.16 -4.13
C TRP A 133 14.41 -3.22 -4.97
N LEU A 134 15.28 -2.24 -4.77
CA LEU A 134 16.63 -2.22 -5.34
C LEU A 134 17.58 -2.97 -4.41
N ASP A 135 18.26 -3.98 -4.94
CA ASP A 135 19.38 -4.64 -4.25
C ASP A 135 20.66 -3.80 -4.36
N ASP A 136 20.62 -2.60 -3.76
CA ASP A 136 21.72 -1.65 -3.74
C ASP A 136 21.98 -1.18 -2.29
N PRO A 137 23.14 -1.56 -1.70
CA PRO A 137 23.50 -1.15 -0.35
C PRO A 137 24.00 0.30 -0.26
N ASP A 138 24.19 1.02 -1.38
CA ASP A 138 24.69 2.40 -1.35
C ASP A 138 23.67 3.33 -0.64
N PRO A 139 24.02 3.99 0.48
CA PRO A 139 23.16 4.95 1.14
C PRO A 139 22.80 6.17 0.26
N ARG A 140 23.51 6.38 -0.86
CA ARG A 140 23.19 7.44 -1.83
C ARG A 140 22.13 7.04 -2.83
N THR A 141 21.70 5.77 -2.89
CA THR A 141 20.64 5.28 -3.79
C THR A 141 19.45 6.25 -3.93
N PRO A 142 18.91 6.85 -2.84
CA PRO A 142 17.78 7.78 -2.93
C PRO A 142 17.99 9.02 -3.80
N VAL A 143 19.24 9.42 -4.06
CA VAL A 143 19.61 10.60 -4.86
C VAL A 143 20.25 10.26 -6.22
N THR A 144 20.39 8.97 -6.54
CA THR A 144 21.00 8.51 -7.81
C THR A 144 20.06 8.60 -9.02
N GLY A 145 18.76 8.79 -8.79
CA GLY A 145 17.73 8.71 -9.83
C GLY A 145 17.11 7.32 -10.01
N ARG A 146 17.61 6.28 -9.32
CA ARG A 146 17.08 4.91 -9.46
C ARG A 146 15.62 4.76 -9.03
N PHE A 147 15.20 5.43 -7.94
CA PHE A 147 13.78 5.48 -7.56
C PHE A 147 12.94 6.20 -8.61
N VAL A 148 13.48 7.27 -9.20
CA VAL A 148 12.81 8.03 -10.26
C VAL A 148 12.52 7.14 -11.45
N LEU A 149 13.54 6.39 -11.91
CA LEU A 149 13.36 5.39 -12.96
C LEU A 149 12.28 4.37 -12.61
N LEU A 150 12.29 3.81 -11.39
CA LEU A 150 11.31 2.81 -10.96
C LEU A 150 9.88 3.32 -11.00
N TYR A 151 9.58 4.48 -10.39
CA TYR A 151 8.21 4.98 -10.39
C TYR A 151 7.79 5.55 -11.75
N HIS A 152 8.73 5.98 -12.60
CA HIS A 152 8.43 6.34 -13.99
C HIS A 152 8.04 5.13 -14.83
N LEU A 153 8.76 4.02 -14.70
CA LEU A 153 8.39 2.77 -15.37
C LEU A 153 7.07 2.21 -14.83
N LEU A 154 6.85 2.30 -13.51
CA LEU A 154 5.56 1.94 -12.90
C LEU A 154 4.42 2.76 -13.53
N TRP A 155 4.59 4.08 -13.65
CA TRP A 155 3.64 4.99 -14.29
C TRP A 155 3.39 4.61 -15.75
N GLU A 156 4.45 4.40 -16.54
CA GLU A 156 4.35 4.08 -17.96
C GLU A 156 3.62 2.75 -18.19
N LEU A 157 4.02 1.70 -17.48
CA LEU A 157 3.42 0.38 -17.56
C LEU A 157 1.98 0.36 -17.04
N THR A 158 1.65 1.18 -16.04
CA THR A 158 0.26 1.38 -15.59
C THR A 158 -0.60 1.92 -16.74
N HIS A 159 -0.09 2.91 -17.48
CA HIS A 159 -0.79 3.43 -18.65
C HIS A 159 -0.88 2.42 -19.79
N VAL A 160 0.16 1.62 -20.03
CA VAL A 160 0.10 0.50 -20.99
C VAL A 160 -1.03 -0.45 -20.62
N CYS A 161 -1.17 -0.83 -19.34
CA CYS A 161 -2.26 -1.70 -18.89
C CYS A 161 -3.64 -1.05 -19.10
N LEU A 162 -3.79 0.24 -18.83
CA LEU A 162 -5.04 0.98 -19.04
C LEU A 162 -5.47 1.05 -20.52
N GLU A 163 -4.52 0.96 -21.46
CA GLU A 163 -4.79 0.89 -22.89
C GLU A 163 -5.25 -0.49 -23.38
N HIS A 164 -5.23 -1.49 -22.51
CA HIS A 164 -5.65 -2.85 -22.79
C HIS A 164 -6.82 -3.25 -21.88
N PRO A 165 -8.07 -2.89 -22.20
CA PRO A 165 -9.24 -3.11 -21.33
C PRO A 165 -9.43 -4.57 -20.88
N GLY A 166 -9.03 -5.54 -21.70
CA GLY A 166 -9.08 -6.97 -21.35
C GLY A 166 -8.20 -7.37 -20.16
N LEU A 167 -7.23 -6.54 -19.77
CA LEU A 167 -6.41 -6.75 -18.58
C LEU A 167 -7.08 -6.19 -17.30
N LEU A 168 -8.02 -5.25 -17.44
CA LEU A 168 -8.60 -4.49 -16.33
C LEU A 168 -9.73 -5.24 -15.62
N THR A 169 -10.37 -6.20 -16.29
CA THR A 169 -11.31 -7.11 -15.66
C THR A 169 -10.52 -8.11 -14.82
N GLU A 170 -10.75 -8.12 -13.51
CA GLU A 170 -10.28 -9.23 -12.69
C GLU A 170 -11.03 -10.49 -13.14
N PRO A 171 -10.34 -11.61 -13.40
CA PRO A 171 -11.04 -12.87 -13.58
C PRO A 171 -11.89 -13.08 -12.34
N GLU A 172 -13.18 -13.39 -12.51
CA GLU A 172 -14.05 -13.76 -11.38
C GLU A 172 -13.27 -14.77 -10.56
N ALA A 173 -12.90 -14.40 -9.33
CA ALA A 173 -12.32 -15.34 -8.39
C ALA A 173 -13.35 -16.45 -8.30
N GLY A 174 -13.02 -17.62 -8.86
CA GLY A 174 -13.91 -18.76 -8.90
C GLY A 174 -14.39 -19.01 -7.49
N CYS A 175 -15.62 -18.60 -7.22
CA CYS A 175 -16.35 -19.07 -6.06
C CYS A 175 -16.75 -20.49 -6.46
N ASP A 176 -15.78 -21.41 -6.40
CA ASP A 176 -16.05 -22.83 -6.42
C ASP A 176 -16.90 -23.07 -5.17
N GLY A 177 -18.22 -23.12 -5.38
CA GLY A 177 -19.26 -22.96 -4.38
C GLY A 177 -19.34 -24.08 -3.35
N GLU A 178 -18.28 -24.32 -2.59
CA GLU A 178 -18.24 -25.25 -1.46
C GLU A 178 -17.92 -24.57 -0.12
N VAL A 179 -17.51 -23.29 -0.10
CA VAL A 179 -17.33 -22.56 1.17
C VAL A 179 -18.55 -21.71 1.48
N CYS A 180 -19.34 -22.19 2.43
CA CYS A 180 -20.46 -21.49 3.01
C CYS A 180 -19.98 -20.22 3.74
N VAL A 181 -20.24 -19.03 3.18
CA VAL A 181 -19.92 -17.70 3.76
C VAL A 181 -20.61 -17.47 5.11
N THR A 182 -21.57 -18.31 5.49
CA THR A 182 -22.32 -18.18 6.74
C THR A 182 -21.47 -18.53 7.99
N CYS A 183 -20.27 -19.09 7.82
CA CYS A 183 -19.30 -19.37 8.88
C CYS A 183 -17.84 -19.09 8.47
N SER A 184 -17.56 -18.04 7.68
CA SER A 184 -16.16 -17.72 7.37
C SER A 184 -15.40 -17.35 8.66
N ASP A 185 -14.45 -18.19 9.09
CA ASP A 185 -13.54 -18.00 10.22
C ASP A 185 -12.51 -16.87 9.97
N GLU A 186 -12.87 -15.87 9.16
CA GLU A 186 -11.98 -14.79 8.78
C GLU A 186 -11.99 -13.71 9.86
N GLY A 187 -10.82 -13.53 10.49
CA GLY A 187 -10.53 -12.34 11.27
C GLY A 187 -10.23 -11.16 10.35
N ARG A 188 -10.95 -10.06 10.51
CA ARG A 188 -10.74 -8.81 9.76
C ARG A 188 -9.91 -7.85 10.58
N LEU A 189 -8.88 -7.27 9.99
CA LEU A 189 -8.12 -6.22 10.66
C LEU A 189 -8.97 -4.96 10.83
N GLY A 190 -8.96 -4.41 12.03
CA GLY A 190 -9.62 -3.15 12.36
C GLY A 190 -8.69 -2.18 13.09
N GLU A 191 -8.88 -0.88 12.84
CA GLU A 191 -8.24 0.20 13.60
C GLU A 191 -9.27 0.87 14.51
N VAL A 192 -8.96 0.95 15.81
CA VAL A 192 -9.81 1.60 16.80
C VAL A 192 -9.89 3.10 16.53
N ILE A 193 -11.10 3.64 16.44
CA ILE A 193 -11.35 5.09 16.28
C ILE A 193 -11.60 5.73 17.63
N SER A 194 -12.61 5.25 18.36
CA SER A 194 -13.03 5.83 19.63
C SER A 194 -13.88 4.86 20.44
N GLU A 195 -14.01 5.11 21.74
CA GLU A 195 -15.01 4.44 22.58
C GLU A 195 -16.43 4.84 22.15
N ALA A 196 -17.38 3.93 22.29
CA ALA A 196 -18.81 4.17 22.07
C ALA A 196 -19.59 4.09 23.40
N PRO A 197 -20.77 4.73 23.50
CA PRO A 197 -21.52 4.85 24.76
C PRO A 197 -21.94 3.52 25.40
N ASP A 198 -22.05 2.45 24.62
CA ASP A 198 -22.56 1.14 25.08
C ASP A 198 -21.46 0.22 25.63
N GLY A 199 -20.25 0.73 25.88
CA GLY A 199 -19.08 -0.08 26.25
C GLY A 199 -18.46 -0.88 25.09
N ARG A 200 -18.92 -0.61 23.86
CA ARG A 200 -18.30 -1.08 22.61
C ARG A 200 -17.34 -0.03 22.08
N THR A 201 -16.56 -0.39 21.07
CA THR A 201 -15.59 0.49 20.43
C THR A 201 -15.94 0.67 18.96
N LEU A 202 -15.87 1.90 18.46
CA LEU A 202 -15.99 2.19 17.04
C LEU A 202 -14.67 1.83 16.36
N VAL A 203 -14.72 0.91 15.40
CA VAL A 203 -13.55 0.38 14.70
C VAL A 203 -13.73 0.58 13.20
N ARG A 204 -12.66 1.01 12.52
CA ARG A 204 -12.59 1.05 11.06
C ARG A 204 -12.03 -0.26 10.53
N THR A 205 -12.73 -0.90 9.61
CA THR A 205 -12.24 -2.03 8.81
C THR A 205 -12.29 -1.67 7.32
N ALA A 206 -11.75 -2.55 6.47
CA ALA A 206 -11.81 -2.37 5.01
C ALA A 206 -13.24 -2.20 4.48
N ALA A 207 -14.24 -2.77 5.18
CA ALA A 207 -15.65 -2.70 4.80
C ALA A 207 -16.37 -1.43 5.30
N GLY A 208 -15.70 -0.61 6.12
CA GLY A 208 -16.27 0.59 6.72
C GLY A 208 -16.14 0.60 8.24
N GLN A 209 -16.93 1.43 8.91
CA GLN A 209 -16.91 1.55 10.36
C GLN A 209 -17.97 0.64 10.99
N GLU A 210 -17.62 -0.06 12.07
CA GLU A 210 -18.53 -0.92 12.81
C GLU A 210 -18.29 -0.83 14.32
N LEU A 211 -19.32 -1.15 15.11
CA LEU A 211 -19.21 -1.24 16.56
C LEU A 211 -18.75 -2.64 16.95
N VAL A 212 -17.61 -2.73 17.61
CA VAL A 212 -16.95 -3.99 18.00
C VAL A 212 -16.93 -4.12 19.51
N ASP A 213 -17.22 -5.32 20.03
CA ASP A 213 -16.98 -5.66 21.43
C ASP A 213 -15.48 -5.90 21.65
N THR A 214 -14.85 -5.10 22.50
CA THR A 214 -13.41 -5.19 22.81
C THR A 214 -13.12 -5.70 24.22
N MET A 215 -14.12 -6.24 24.93
CA MET A 215 -13.97 -6.68 26.32
C MET A 215 -12.86 -7.73 26.52
N LEU A 216 -12.63 -8.59 25.52
CA LEU A 216 -11.59 -9.64 25.56
C LEU A 216 -10.17 -9.08 25.46
N VAL A 217 -10.01 -7.89 24.86
CA VAL A 217 -8.72 -7.29 24.53
C VAL A 217 -8.49 -5.94 25.22
N ALA A 218 -9.43 -5.53 26.07
CA ALA A 218 -9.35 -4.28 26.80
C ALA A 218 -8.11 -4.23 27.72
N PRO A 219 -7.49 -3.06 27.92
CA PRO A 219 -7.86 -1.76 27.36
C PRO A 219 -7.40 -1.58 25.90
N VAL A 220 -8.19 -0.82 25.13
CA VAL A 220 -7.87 -0.38 23.76
C VAL A 220 -7.91 1.15 23.67
N ALA A 221 -7.07 1.72 22.82
CA ALA A 221 -6.97 3.17 22.59
C ALA A 221 -7.14 3.50 21.08
N PRO A 222 -7.54 4.74 20.74
CA PRO A 222 -7.53 5.21 19.34
C PRO A 222 -6.21 4.93 18.63
N GLY A 223 -6.28 4.29 17.47
CA GLY A 223 -5.13 3.90 16.66
C GLY A 223 -4.56 2.50 16.96
N ASP A 224 -5.08 1.80 17.97
CA ASP A 224 -4.79 0.37 18.19
C ASP A 224 -5.34 -0.47 17.03
N LEU A 225 -4.59 -1.51 16.67
CA LEU A 225 -5.02 -2.51 15.69
C LEU A 225 -5.56 -3.74 16.40
N VAL A 226 -6.73 -4.20 15.96
CA VAL A 226 -7.43 -5.35 16.53
C VAL A 226 -7.85 -6.31 15.42
N LEU A 227 -7.87 -7.61 15.74
CA LEU A 227 -8.45 -8.62 14.88
C LEU A 227 -9.93 -8.82 15.24
N VAL A 228 -10.83 -8.51 14.33
CA VAL A 228 -12.28 -8.54 14.53
C VAL A 228 -12.87 -9.79 13.90
N HIS A 229 -13.58 -10.59 14.69
CA HIS A 229 -14.33 -11.75 14.23
C HIS A 229 -15.73 -11.74 14.85
N ALA A 230 -16.76 -11.96 14.02
CA ALA A 230 -18.17 -11.99 14.44
C ALA A 230 -18.62 -10.78 15.32
N GLY A 231 -18.05 -9.59 15.09
CA GLY A 231 -18.36 -8.37 15.85
C GLY A 231 -17.60 -8.22 17.19
N THR A 232 -16.64 -9.09 17.46
CA THR A 232 -15.79 -9.07 18.66
C THR A 232 -14.32 -8.96 18.28
N ALA A 233 -13.55 -8.15 19.00
CA ALA A 233 -12.11 -8.12 18.89
C ALA A 233 -11.51 -9.29 19.69
N ILE A 234 -10.84 -10.20 18.99
CA ILE A 234 -10.31 -11.44 19.57
C ILE A 234 -8.83 -11.38 19.92
N SER A 235 -8.10 -10.41 19.36
CA SER A 235 -6.67 -10.17 19.66
C SER A 235 -6.27 -8.73 19.30
N ARG A 236 -5.20 -8.24 19.92
CA ARG A 236 -4.52 -7.01 19.50
C ARG A 236 -3.34 -7.35 18.61
N ILE A 237 -3.12 -6.52 17.60
CA ILE A 237 -1.94 -6.62 16.75
C ILE A 237 -0.87 -5.68 17.28
N ASP A 238 0.27 -6.24 17.65
CA ASP A 238 1.38 -5.46 18.18
C ASP A 238 2.13 -4.68 17.08
N GLU A 239 3.20 -3.99 17.46
CA GLU A 239 4.01 -3.18 16.55
C GLU A 239 4.80 -4.03 15.53
N GLU A 240 5.03 -5.30 15.82
CA GLU A 240 5.71 -6.27 14.94
C GLU A 240 4.73 -6.94 13.96
N GLY A 241 3.42 -6.81 14.21
CA GLY A 241 2.37 -7.38 13.37
C GLY A 241 1.87 -8.74 13.89
N GLU A 242 2.26 -9.14 15.09
CA GLU A 242 1.86 -10.39 15.71
C GLU A 242 0.61 -10.22 16.57
N ALA A 243 -0.23 -11.25 16.58
CA ALA A 243 -1.44 -11.32 17.40
C ALA A 243 -1.08 -11.68 18.84
N ARG A 244 -1.50 -10.85 19.80
CA ARG A 244 -1.33 -11.08 21.24
C ARG A 244 -2.66 -11.22 21.98
#